data_AF-A0A6L4YUL7-F1
#
_entry.id   AF-A0A6L4YUL7-F1
#
_cell.length_a   1.000
_cell.length_b   1.000
_cell.length_c   1.000
_cell.angle_alpha   90.00
_cell.angle_beta   90.00
_cell.angle_gamma   90.00
#
_symmetry.space_group_name_H-M   'P 1'
#
loop_
_entity.id
_entity.type
_entity.pdbx_description
1 polymer ?
#
loop_
_entity_poly.entity_id
_entity_poly.type
_entity_poly.pdbx_seq_one_letter_code
_entity_poly.pdbx_strand_id
1 'polypeptide(L)'
;MNDTNSMIKIGVFYDGNYFLHVSNYYYYEHERNARISIEGLHNFIRSRVSKEEGIDIKLCHIVDSHYFRGRLSAYEAQSTENKLYAERIFDDILMGEKVITHYLPLRMRGGKREEKGIDVWLALEAYELTIFKKFDVLVLIASDGDYVPLVRKLNTLGTRVMLLSWDFRYQDMNGRESVTRTSQELLEEVTYPVAMHELIDNRLNKNDSVIANLFDKQDENRAKFLAKPVPEGVQRSRTLNMKSGYGFIAFPPNNLFFHYEDVVEGNFNDIMDNDMVEFQIRRNERGEEVAYNVRKVEVGLQ
;
A
#
# COMPACT_ATOMS: atom_id res chain seq x y z
N MET A 1 -3.32 6.56 -43.23
CA MET A 1 -4.55 5.89 -42.77
C MET A 1 -4.16 5.19 -41.49
N ASN A 2 -4.51 5.75 -40.34
CA ASN A 2 -4.23 5.11 -39.05
C ASN A 2 -5.23 3.97 -38.91
N ASP A 3 -4.74 2.74 -38.73
CA ASP A 3 -5.55 1.60 -38.33
C ASP A 3 -6.14 1.89 -36.94
N THR A 4 -7.32 2.50 -36.90
CA THR A 4 -8.08 2.79 -35.67
C THR A 4 -8.64 1.53 -35.00
N ASN A 5 -8.08 0.36 -35.33
CA ASN A 5 -8.56 -0.96 -34.94
C ASN A 5 -7.43 -1.87 -34.42
N SER A 6 -6.23 -1.33 -34.20
CA SER A 6 -5.14 -2.08 -33.57
C SER A 6 -5.31 -2.10 -32.05
N MET A 7 -5.10 -3.28 -31.48
CA MET A 7 -5.05 -3.48 -30.03
C MET A 7 -3.90 -2.67 -29.43
N ILE A 8 -4.17 -1.98 -28.31
CA ILE A 8 -3.16 -1.28 -27.50
C ILE A 8 -2.65 -2.21 -26.41
N LYS A 9 -1.36 -2.51 -26.46
CA LYS A 9 -0.65 -3.35 -25.49
C LYS A 9 -0.06 -2.47 -24.38
N ILE A 10 -0.58 -2.64 -23.17
CA ILE A 10 -0.19 -1.90 -21.98
C ILE A 10 0.70 -2.79 -21.11
N GLY A 11 1.90 -2.31 -20.79
CA GLY A 11 2.75 -2.89 -19.74
C GLY A 11 2.65 -2.04 -18.47
N VAL A 12 2.43 -2.66 -17.30
CA VAL A 12 2.31 -1.94 -16.03
C VAL A 12 3.47 -2.29 -15.09
N PHE A 13 4.16 -1.28 -14.55
CA PHE A 13 5.35 -1.45 -13.72
C PHE A 13 5.19 -0.66 -12.42
N TYR A 14 5.17 -1.37 -11.31
CA TYR A 14 5.04 -0.79 -9.97
C TYR A 14 6.39 -0.71 -9.27
N ASP A 15 6.78 0.51 -8.89
CA ASP A 15 7.66 0.70 -7.75
C ASP A 15 6.87 0.31 -6.50
N GLY A 16 7.17 -0.87 -5.97
CA GLY A 16 6.40 -1.48 -4.91
C GLY A 16 6.57 -0.79 -3.56
N ASN A 17 7.74 -0.21 -3.29
CA ASN A 17 7.96 0.56 -2.07
C ASN A 17 7.19 1.87 -2.12
N TYR A 18 7.25 2.59 -3.24
CA TYR A 18 6.44 3.77 -3.47
C TYR A 18 4.94 3.47 -3.35
N PHE A 19 4.44 2.45 -4.06
CA PHE A 19 3.03 2.09 -4.03
C PHE A 19 2.54 1.66 -2.64
N LEU A 20 3.40 0.99 -1.84
CA LEU A 20 3.09 0.67 -0.45
C LEU A 20 2.83 1.94 0.37
N HIS A 21 3.65 2.97 0.22
CA HIS A 21 3.47 4.24 0.93
C HIS A 21 2.17 4.94 0.52
N VAL A 22 1.84 4.95 -0.77
CA VAL A 22 0.56 5.45 -1.28
C VAL A 22 -0.62 4.70 -0.66
N SER A 23 -0.59 3.36 -0.69
CA SER A 23 -1.67 2.53 -0.15
C SER A 23 -1.86 2.72 1.36
N ASN A 24 -0.75 2.86 2.10
CA ASN A 24 -0.80 3.16 3.54
C ASN A 24 -1.37 4.56 3.82
N TYR A 25 -0.99 5.57 3.03
CA TYR A 25 -1.54 6.91 3.16
C TYR A 25 -3.07 6.90 3.03
N TYR A 26 -3.62 6.27 1.98
CA TYR A 26 -5.06 6.21 1.80
C TYR A 26 -5.81 5.40 2.86
N TYR A 27 -5.15 4.41 3.45
CA TYR A 27 -5.75 3.55 4.46
C TYR A 27 -5.74 4.19 5.86
N TYR A 28 -4.64 4.83 6.25
CA TYR A 28 -4.46 5.35 7.62
C TYR A 28 -4.73 6.85 7.77
N GLU A 29 -4.44 7.65 6.75
CA GLU A 29 -4.37 9.12 6.88
C GLU A 29 -5.47 9.84 6.08
N HIS A 30 -5.93 9.24 4.98
CA HIS A 30 -6.91 9.85 4.09
C HIS A 30 -8.36 9.56 4.52
N GLU A 31 -9.29 10.49 4.24
CA GLU A 31 -10.72 10.34 4.57
C GLU A 31 -11.39 9.11 3.93
N ARG A 32 -10.80 8.59 2.85
CA ARG A 32 -11.24 7.35 2.17
C ARG A 32 -11.10 6.13 3.06
N ASN A 33 -10.11 6.11 3.96
CA ASN A 33 -9.83 5.01 4.89
C ASN A 33 -9.79 3.63 4.22
N ALA A 34 -9.36 3.56 2.95
CA ALA A 34 -9.45 2.36 2.12
C ALA A 34 -8.17 2.18 1.30
N ARG A 35 -7.78 0.92 1.06
CA ARG A 35 -6.63 0.61 0.20
C ARG A 35 -7.01 0.72 -1.27
N ILE A 36 -6.02 1.07 -2.10
CA ILE A 36 -6.16 1.04 -3.55
C ILE A 36 -6.21 -0.43 -4.00
N SER A 37 -7.27 -0.77 -4.72
CA SER A 37 -7.46 -2.07 -5.35
C SER A 37 -6.56 -2.19 -6.58
N ILE A 38 -5.80 -3.28 -6.71
CA ILE A 38 -4.99 -3.54 -7.92
C ILE A 38 -5.90 -3.72 -9.14
N GLU A 39 -7.00 -4.47 -9.00
CA GLU A 39 -8.01 -4.62 -10.05
C GLU A 39 -8.61 -3.26 -10.45
N GLY A 40 -9.01 -2.47 -9.44
CA GLY A 40 -9.55 -1.13 -9.63
C GLY A 40 -8.59 -0.21 -10.39
N LEU A 41 -7.31 -0.24 -10.00
CA LEU A 41 -6.25 0.53 -10.64
C LEU A 41 -5.97 0.08 -12.08
N HIS A 42 -5.93 -1.23 -12.34
CA HIS A 42 -5.80 -1.76 -13.70
C HIS A 42 -6.98 -1.34 -14.60
N ASN A 43 -8.21 -1.37 -14.07
CA ASN A 43 -9.39 -0.90 -14.81
C ASN A 43 -9.33 0.61 -15.09
N PHE A 44 -8.89 1.40 -14.11
CA PHE A 44 -8.63 2.83 -14.30
C PHE A 44 -7.59 3.07 -15.38
N ILE A 45 -6.46 2.36 -15.35
CA ILE A 45 -5.38 2.46 -16.35
C ILE A 45 -5.93 2.23 -17.76
N ARG A 46 -6.69 1.13 -17.96
CA ARG A 46 -7.30 0.83 -19.26
C ARG A 46 -8.25 1.93 -19.71
N SER A 47 -9.09 2.43 -18.81
CA SER A 47 -9.98 3.55 -19.11
C SER A 47 -9.23 4.84 -19.43
N ARG A 48 -8.10 5.10 -18.78
CA ARG A 48 -7.30 6.30 -19.02
C ARG A 48 -6.59 6.21 -20.36
N VAL A 49 -5.90 5.10 -20.63
CA VAL A 49 -5.26 4.84 -21.93
C VAL A 49 -6.26 4.92 -23.08
N SER A 50 -7.45 4.32 -22.92
CA SER A 50 -8.53 4.43 -23.90
C SER A 50 -8.89 5.87 -24.24
N LYS A 51 -8.99 6.75 -23.23
CA LYS A 51 -9.27 8.17 -23.41
C LYS A 51 -8.13 8.92 -24.09
N GLU A 52 -6.88 8.69 -23.67
CA GLU A 52 -5.70 9.38 -24.20
C GLU A 52 -5.38 8.97 -25.65
N GLU A 53 -5.54 7.69 -25.99
CA GLU A 53 -5.28 7.17 -27.35
C GLU A 53 -6.49 7.28 -28.29
N GLY A 54 -7.69 7.57 -27.76
CA GLY A 54 -8.92 7.62 -28.55
C GLY A 54 -9.35 6.25 -29.10
N ILE A 55 -9.01 5.17 -28.40
CA ILE A 55 -9.28 3.78 -28.77
C ILE A 55 -10.30 3.17 -27.81
N ASP A 56 -11.17 2.29 -28.30
CA ASP A 56 -12.15 1.57 -27.46
C ASP A 56 -11.42 0.80 -26.34
N ILE A 57 -11.89 0.93 -25.09
CA ILE A 57 -11.34 0.25 -23.90
C ILE A 57 -11.23 -1.27 -24.07
N LYS A 58 -12.08 -1.87 -24.91
CA LYS A 58 -12.04 -3.30 -25.25
C LYS A 58 -10.77 -3.69 -26.02
N LEU A 59 -10.12 -2.75 -26.69
CA LEU A 59 -8.86 -2.93 -27.40
C LEU A 59 -7.65 -2.51 -26.55
N CYS A 60 -7.86 -1.90 -25.39
CA CYS A 60 -6.81 -1.56 -24.43
C CYS A 60 -6.58 -2.73 -23.47
N HIS A 61 -5.48 -3.45 -23.64
CA HIS A 61 -5.18 -4.65 -22.85
C HIS A 61 -3.88 -4.48 -22.07
N ILE A 62 -3.96 -4.70 -20.75
CA ILE A 62 -2.77 -4.95 -19.95
C ILE A 62 -2.28 -6.35 -20.34
N VAL A 63 -1.16 -6.39 -21.05
CA VAL A 63 -0.53 -7.63 -21.52
C VAL A 63 0.54 -8.14 -20.57
N ASP A 64 0.99 -7.27 -19.65
CA ASP A 64 2.01 -7.57 -18.66
C ASP A 64 1.90 -6.61 -17.48
N SER A 65 2.12 -7.12 -16.27
CA SER A 65 2.13 -6.30 -15.06
C SER A 65 3.18 -6.82 -14.09
N HIS A 66 4.01 -5.93 -13.56
CA HIS A 66 5.20 -6.27 -12.77
C HIS A 66 5.27 -5.42 -11.50
N TYR A 67 5.54 -6.06 -10.36
CA TYR A 67 5.66 -5.42 -9.05
C TYR A 67 7.04 -5.66 -8.45
N PHE A 68 7.80 -4.59 -8.18
CA PHE A 68 9.19 -4.67 -7.73
C PHE A 68 9.31 -4.19 -6.29
N ARG A 69 9.87 -5.02 -5.40
CA ARG A 69 10.00 -4.64 -3.99
C ARG A 69 11.14 -5.34 -3.27
N GLY A 70 11.72 -4.65 -2.31
CA GLY A 70 12.58 -5.22 -1.29
C GLY A 70 11.79 -5.93 -0.20
N ARG A 71 12.17 -7.17 0.13
CA ARG A 71 11.57 -7.95 1.22
C ARG A 71 12.55 -8.18 2.36
N LEU A 72 12.01 -8.20 3.58
CA LEU A 72 12.73 -8.72 4.73
C LEU A 72 12.92 -10.23 4.58
N SER A 73 13.95 -10.77 5.23
CA SER A 73 14.02 -12.22 5.43
C SER A 73 12.85 -12.71 6.28
N ALA A 74 12.49 -13.99 6.17
CA ALA A 74 11.44 -14.57 6.99
C ALA A 74 11.70 -14.41 8.50
N TYR A 75 12.97 -14.54 8.91
CA TYR A 75 13.40 -14.35 10.30
C TYR A 75 13.17 -12.90 10.78
N GLU A 76 13.53 -11.90 9.98
CA GLU A 76 13.31 -10.49 10.32
C GLU A 76 11.84 -10.08 10.21
N ALA A 77 11.07 -10.69 9.32
CA ALA A 77 9.64 -10.44 9.19
C ALA A 77 8.85 -11.05 10.35
N GLN A 78 9.34 -12.16 10.93
CA GLN A 78 8.74 -12.78 12.12
C GLN A 78 8.76 -11.85 13.34
N SER A 79 9.72 -10.93 13.43
CA SER A 79 9.79 -9.99 14.55
C SER A 79 8.69 -8.92 14.53
N THR A 80 7.90 -8.84 13.45
CA THR A 80 6.72 -7.98 13.36
C THR A 80 5.49 -8.86 13.18
N GLU A 81 4.64 -8.88 14.20
CA GLU A 81 3.45 -9.74 14.21
C GLU A 81 2.53 -9.46 13.00
N ASN A 82 1.95 -10.53 12.45
CA ASN A 82 1.09 -10.52 11.26
C ASN A 82 1.71 -10.02 9.96
N LYS A 83 2.98 -9.58 9.94
CA LYS A 83 3.63 -9.08 8.72
C LYS A 83 3.73 -10.15 7.64
N LEU A 84 4.16 -11.36 7.99
CA LEU A 84 4.25 -12.48 7.06
C LEU A 84 2.89 -12.84 6.44
N TYR A 85 1.83 -12.81 7.25
CA TYR A 85 0.47 -13.11 6.80
C TYR A 85 -0.07 -11.99 5.90
N ALA A 86 0.11 -10.73 6.28
CA ALA A 86 -0.29 -9.59 5.47
C ALA A 86 0.45 -9.52 4.13
N GLU A 87 1.75 -9.81 4.11
CA GLU A 87 2.52 -9.92 2.87
C GLU A 87 2.00 -11.05 1.98
N ARG A 88 1.62 -12.20 2.55
CA ARG A 88 1.00 -13.30 1.80
C ARG A 88 -0.36 -12.94 1.20
N ILE A 89 -1.23 -12.27 1.97
CA ILE A 89 -2.50 -11.77 1.43
C ILE A 89 -2.25 -10.83 0.24
N PHE A 90 -1.26 -9.95 0.36
CA PHE A 90 -0.93 -9.04 -0.73
C PHE A 90 -0.35 -9.80 -1.94
N ASP A 91 0.51 -10.80 -1.72
CA ASP A 91 0.99 -11.71 -2.78
C ASP A 91 -0.17 -12.44 -3.48
N ASP A 92 -1.20 -12.89 -2.73
CA ASP A 92 -2.39 -13.53 -3.28
C ASP A 92 -3.21 -12.58 -4.16
N ILE A 93 -3.33 -11.30 -3.75
CA ILE A 93 -3.98 -10.25 -4.55
C ILE A 93 -3.20 -10.02 -5.86
N LEU A 94 -1.88 -9.85 -5.78
CA LEU A 94 -1.03 -9.67 -6.95
C LEU A 94 -1.12 -10.87 -7.89
N MET A 95 -1.13 -12.10 -7.35
CA MET A 95 -1.27 -13.32 -8.11
C MET A 95 -2.63 -13.43 -8.80
N GLY A 96 -3.73 -13.08 -8.11
CA GLY A 96 -5.08 -13.04 -8.66
C GLY A 96 -5.20 -12.07 -9.85
N GLU A 97 -4.53 -10.92 -9.74
CA GLU A 97 -4.45 -9.89 -10.78
C GLU A 97 -3.35 -10.13 -11.82
N LYS A 98 -2.71 -11.31 -11.80
CA LYS A 98 -1.65 -11.74 -12.73
C LYS A 98 -0.46 -10.79 -12.77
N VAL A 99 -0.14 -10.17 -11.64
CA VAL A 99 1.04 -9.32 -11.49
C VAL A 99 2.25 -10.17 -11.14
N ILE A 100 3.31 -10.04 -11.92
CA ILE A 100 4.58 -10.75 -11.71
C ILE A 100 5.39 -10.02 -10.64
N THR A 101 5.74 -10.72 -9.57
CA THR A 101 6.49 -10.14 -8.45
C THR A 101 8.00 -10.31 -8.61
N HIS A 102 8.76 -9.25 -8.37
CA HIS A 102 10.22 -9.21 -8.38
C HIS A 102 10.71 -8.78 -7.01
N TYR A 103 11.37 -9.71 -6.29
CA TYR A 103 11.80 -9.47 -4.92
C TYR A 103 13.32 -9.49 -4.77
N LEU A 104 13.85 -8.43 -4.14
CA LEU A 104 15.22 -8.40 -3.65
C LEU A 104 15.25 -8.42 -2.12
N PRO A 105 16.28 -9.01 -1.50
CA PRO A 105 16.42 -8.95 -0.05
C PRO A 105 16.80 -7.53 0.40
N LEU A 106 16.07 -6.98 1.37
CA LEU A 106 16.49 -5.81 2.12
C LEU A 106 17.74 -6.16 2.92
N ARG A 107 18.73 -5.27 2.92
CA ARG A 107 19.99 -5.49 3.65
C ARG A 107 20.19 -4.41 4.70
N MET A 108 20.73 -4.80 5.84
CA MET A 108 21.19 -3.88 6.87
C MET A 108 22.52 -3.27 6.44
N ARG A 109 22.57 -1.94 6.30
CA ARG A 109 23.80 -1.18 6.03
C ARG A 109 23.85 0.04 6.93
N GLY A 110 24.93 0.16 7.71
CA GLY A 110 25.11 1.29 8.64
C GLY A 110 23.98 1.43 9.67
N GLY A 111 23.33 0.33 10.07
CA GLY A 111 22.21 0.34 11.01
C GLY A 111 20.86 0.73 10.41
N LYS A 112 20.79 1.06 9.12
CA LYS A 112 19.54 1.32 8.39
C LYS A 112 19.25 0.18 7.41
N ARG A 113 17.96 -0.12 7.24
CA ARG A 113 17.51 -1.02 6.17
C ARG A 113 17.52 -0.24 4.86
N GLU A 114 18.27 -0.73 3.89
CA GLU A 114 18.34 -0.14 2.57
C GLU A 114 17.82 -1.14 1.54
N GLU A 115 16.85 -0.68 0.76
CA GLU A 115 16.48 -1.29 -0.51
C GLU A 115 17.48 -0.80 -1.55
N LYS A 116 18.19 -1.71 -2.22
CA LYS A 116 19.23 -1.33 -3.16
C LYS A 116 19.15 -2.17 -4.43
N GLY A 117 19.03 -1.47 -5.56
CA GLY A 117 19.08 -2.06 -6.89
C GLY A 117 17.74 -2.57 -7.41
N ILE A 118 16.65 -2.42 -6.64
CA ILE A 118 15.32 -2.81 -7.10
C ILE A 118 14.85 -1.89 -8.23
N ASP A 119 15.11 -0.58 -8.12
CA ASP A 119 14.74 0.42 -9.12
C ASP A 119 15.52 0.19 -10.44
N VAL A 120 16.79 -0.22 -10.31
CA VAL A 120 17.63 -0.62 -11.44
C VAL A 120 17.06 -1.85 -12.13
N TRP A 121 16.62 -2.86 -11.36
CA TRP A 121 15.99 -4.05 -11.93
C TRP A 121 14.67 -3.67 -12.61
N LEU A 122 13.82 -2.87 -11.97
CA LEU A 122 12.59 -2.35 -12.57
C LEU A 122 12.89 -1.71 -13.93
N ALA A 123 13.86 -0.79 -13.99
CA ALA A 123 14.22 -0.10 -15.21
C ALA A 123 14.73 -1.05 -16.31
N LEU A 124 15.57 -2.03 -15.97
CA LEU A 124 16.08 -3.01 -16.93
C LEU A 124 14.98 -3.91 -17.46
N GLU A 125 14.15 -4.46 -16.58
CA GLU A 125 13.04 -5.35 -16.93
C GLU A 125 12.00 -4.61 -17.78
N ALA A 126 11.62 -3.39 -17.38
CA ALA A 126 10.70 -2.54 -18.12
C ALA A 126 11.18 -2.24 -19.54
N TYR A 127 12.45 -1.87 -19.69
CA TYR A 127 13.04 -1.60 -21.00
C TYR A 127 13.14 -2.87 -21.85
N GLU A 128 13.60 -3.98 -21.29
CA GLU A 128 13.74 -5.26 -21.99
C GLU A 128 12.40 -5.78 -22.49
N LEU A 129 11.38 -5.82 -21.62
CA LEU A 129 10.05 -6.29 -21.99
C LEU A 129 9.37 -5.37 -23.00
N THR A 130 9.62 -4.06 -22.94
CA THR A 130 9.13 -3.14 -23.96
C THR A 130 9.69 -3.49 -25.34
N ILE A 131 10.96 -3.88 -25.46
CA ILE A 131 11.55 -4.32 -26.72
C ILE A 131 10.91 -5.62 -27.22
N PHE A 132 10.80 -6.63 -26.35
CA PHE A 132 10.31 -7.95 -26.75
C PHE A 132 8.81 -8.01 -26.98
N LYS A 133 8.02 -7.43 -26.07
CA LYS A 133 6.55 -7.44 -26.13
C LYS A 133 5.98 -6.25 -26.92
N LYS A 134 6.83 -5.25 -27.24
CA LYS A 134 6.49 -4.08 -28.05
C LYS A 134 5.29 -3.33 -27.47
N PHE A 135 5.38 -2.92 -26.21
CA PHE A 135 4.29 -2.18 -25.57
C PHE A 135 4.02 -0.87 -26.31
N ASP A 136 2.74 -0.56 -26.50
CA ASP A 136 2.30 0.70 -27.09
C ASP A 136 2.30 1.82 -26.04
N VAL A 137 1.91 1.45 -24.82
CA VAL A 137 1.92 2.31 -23.63
C VAL A 137 2.57 1.54 -22.47
N LEU A 138 3.55 2.16 -21.82
CA LEU A 138 4.09 1.69 -20.56
C LEU A 138 3.55 2.56 -19.43
N VAL A 139 2.92 1.95 -18.44
CA VAL A 139 2.42 2.62 -17.25
C VAL A 139 3.41 2.39 -16.12
N LEU A 140 3.98 3.49 -15.63
CA LEU A 140 4.90 3.50 -14.51
C LEU A 140 4.17 4.05 -13.27
N ILE A 141 4.18 3.30 -12.18
CA ILE A 141 3.69 3.75 -10.87
C ILE A 141 4.93 4.05 -10.02
N ALA A 142 5.36 5.31 -10.02
CA ALA A 142 6.58 5.76 -9.35
C ALA A 142 6.51 7.27 -9.06
N SER A 143 7.45 7.76 -8.24
CA SER A 143 7.64 9.20 -8.01
C SER A 143 9.07 9.70 -8.23
N ASP A 144 10.05 8.79 -8.36
CA ASP A 144 11.47 9.15 -8.32
C ASP A 144 12.02 9.58 -9.70
N GLY A 145 12.85 10.62 -9.70
CA GLY A 145 13.56 11.12 -10.89
C GLY A 145 14.58 10.12 -11.45
N ASP A 146 15.01 9.12 -10.67
CA ASP A 146 15.93 8.06 -11.12
C ASP A 146 15.37 7.25 -12.31
N TYR A 147 14.06 7.30 -12.57
CA TYR A 147 13.43 6.67 -13.73
C TYR A 147 13.49 7.51 -15.03
N VAL A 148 13.94 8.78 -14.99
CA VAL A 148 14.05 9.63 -16.20
C VAL A 148 14.86 8.97 -17.33
N PRO A 149 16.04 8.34 -17.07
CA PRO A 149 16.78 7.63 -18.11
C PRO A 149 15.99 6.48 -18.76
N LEU A 150 15.17 5.75 -17.99
CA LEU A 150 14.27 4.72 -18.51
C LEU A 150 13.26 5.33 -19.47
N VAL A 151 12.57 6.40 -19.06
CA VAL A 151 11.55 7.08 -19.88
C VAL A 151 12.15 7.55 -21.20
N ARG A 152 13.32 8.22 -21.17
CA ARG A 152 14.05 8.62 -22.38
C ARG A 152 14.29 7.45 -23.33
N LYS A 153 14.74 6.32 -22.79
CA LYS A 153 15.01 5.11 -23.56
C LYS A 153 13.73 4.51 -24.16
N LEU A 154 12.63 4.48 -23.41
CA LEU A 154 11.32 4.03 -23.91
C LEU A 154 10.79 4.94 -25.02
N ASN A 155 10.94 6.26 -24.89
CA ASN A 155 10.58 7.23 -25.92
C ASN A 155 11.33 6.95 -27.23
N THR A 156 12.60 6.53 -27.18
CA THR A 156 13.35 6.15 -28.40
C THR A 156 12.79 4.92 -29.14
N LEU A 157 12.03 4.07 -28.44
CA LEU A 157 11.34 2.92 -29.03
C LEU A 157 9.95 3.27 -29.60
N GLY A 158 9.49 4.51 -29.38
CA GLY A 158 8.13 4.95 -29.73
C GLY A 158 7.05 4.50 -28.74
N THR A 159 7.44 3.96 -27.57
CA THR A 159 6.51 3.61 -26.50
C THR A 159 6.18 4.85 -25.70
N ARG A 160 4.88 5.18 -25.58
CA ARG A 160 4.42 6.30 -24.74
C ARG A 160 4.45 5.88 -23.28
N VAL A 161 4.84 6.79 -22.41
CA VAL A 161 4.91 6.52 -20.97
C VAL A 161 3.80 7.27 -20.25
N MET A 162 2.98 6.53 -19.52
CA MET A 162 2.00 7.06 -18.58
C MET A 162 2.56 6.93 -17.17
N LEU A 163 2.64 8.04 -16.44
CA LEU A 163 3.06 8.04 -15.04
C LEU A 163 1.84 8.22 -14.15
N LEU A 164 1.56 7.25 -13.28
CA LEU A 164 0.61 7.45 -12.19
C LEU A 164 1.37 7.85 -10.94
N SER A 165 1.10 9.05 -10.43
CA SER A 165 1.77 9.57 -9.24
C SER A 165 0.82 10.23 -8.23
N TRP A 166 1.28 10.22 -6.99
CA TRP A 166 0.62 10.75 -5.80
C TRP A 166 1.61 11.62 -5.04
N ASP A 167 1.20 12.85 -4.80
CA ASP A 167 1.85 13.76 -3.87
C ASP A 167 0.98 13.85 -2.62
N PHE A 168 1.56 13.62 -1.46
CA PHE A 168 0.82 13.64 -0.19
C PHE A 168 1.72 14.01 0.97
N ARG A 169 1.07 14.53 2.02
CA ARG A 169 1.68 14.90 3.29
C ARG A 169 0.82 14.36 4.42
N TYR A 170 1.46 13.80 5.44
CA TYR A 170 0.81 13.40 6.68
C TYR A 170 1.78 13.57 7.86
N GLN A 171 1.25 13.61 9.07
CA GLN A 171 2.06 13.60 10.29
C GLN A 171 2.12 12.18 10.84
N ASP A 172 3.32 11.68 11.10
CA ASP A 172 3.47 10.39 11.76
C ASP A 172 3.04 10.45 13.23
N MET A 173 2.96 9.29 13.89
CA MET A 173 2.61 9.18 15.31
C MET A 173 3.56 9.93 16.26
N ASN A 174 4.72 10.37 15.79
CA ASN A 174 5.70 11.13 16.56
C ASN A 174 5.62 12.65 16.24
N GLY A 175 4.61 13.08 15.48
CA GLY A 175 4.41 14.46 15.05
C GLY A 175 5.38 14.92 13.95
N ARG A 176 6.12 14.01 13.30
CA ARG A 176 7.01 14.37 12.19
C ARG A 176 6.21 14.43 10.89
N GLU A 177 6.42 15.49 10.11
CA GLU A 177 5.86 15.56 8.77
C GLU A 177 6.57 14.58 7.83
N SER A 178 5.80 13.70 7.21
CA SER A 178 6.22 12.91 6.06
C SER A 178 5.65 13.55 4.80
N VAL A 179 6.49 13.71 3.78
CA VAL A 179 6.11 14.29 2.49
C VAL A 179 6.61 13.38 1.38
N THR A 180 5.71 13.04 0.46
CA THR A 180 6.03 12.38 -0.80
C THR A 180 5.68 13.34 -1.92
N ARG A 181 6.64 13.59 -2.81
CA ARG A 181 6.49 14.49 -3.95
C ARG A 181 7.13 13.86 -5.18
N THR A 182 6.41 13.94 -6.30
CA THR A 182 6.86 13.45 -7.59
C THR A 182 7.93 14.36 -8.19
N SER A 183 8.97 13.75 -8.76
CA SER A 183 10.03 14.47 -9.50
C SER A 183 9.44 15.26 -10.67
N GLN A 184 9.79 16.55 -10.75
CA GLN A 184 9.37 17.42 -11.86
C GLN A 184 10.01 16.98 -13.17
N GLU A 185 11.29 16.58 -13.14
CA GLU A 185 11.98 16.08 -14.34
C GLU A 185 11.31 14.82 -14.90
N LEU A 186 10.78 13.95 -14.03
CA LEU A 186 10.03 12.78 -14.46
C LEU A 186 8.68 13.17 -15.07
N LEU A 187 7.96 14.11 -14.46
CA LEU A 187 6.67 14.60 -14.97
C LEU A 187 6.81 15.26 -16.36
N GLU A 188 7.91 15.98 -16.59
CA GLU A 188 8.19 16.66 -17.87
C GLU A 188 8.61 15.69 -18.99
N GLU A 189 9.21 14.55 -18.65
CA GLU A 189 9.74 13.59 -19.64
C GLU A 189 8.70 12.57 -20.12
N VAL A 190 7.66 12.30 -19.33
CA VAL A 190 6.62 11.30 -19.66
C VAL A 190 5.56 11.86 -20.62
N THR A 191 4.90 10.97 -21.37
CA THR A 191 3.85 11.36 -22.32
C THR A 191 2.55 11.74 -21.60
N TYR A 192 2.15 10.95 -20.61
CA TYR A 192 0.90 11.10 -19.89
C TYR A 192 1.15 11.19 -18.38
N PRO A 193 1.45 12.38 -17.83
CA PRO A 193 1.51 12.56 -16.38
C PRO A 193 0.10 12.55 -15.78
N VAL A 194 -0.15 11.66 -14.82
CA VAL A 194 -1.45 11.51 -14.16
C VAL A 194 -1.29 11.68 -12.65
N ALA A 195 -1.62 12.88 -12.17
CA ALA A 195 -1.69 13.20 -10.74
C ALA A 195 -2.93 12.56 -10.11
N MET A 196 -2.77 11.35 -9.58
CA MET A 196 -3.87 10.53 -9.08
C MET A 196 -4.53 11.13 -7.84
N HIS A 197 -3.77 11.77 -6.96
CA HIS A 197 -4.27 12.49 -5.80
C HIS A 197 -5.27 13.59 -6.20
N GLU A 198 -4.94 14.40 -7.22
CA GLU A 198 -5.88 15.40 -7.75
C GLU A 198 -7.14 14.77 -8.32
N LEU A 199 -7.03 13.65 -9.04
CA LEU A 199 -8.20 12.96 -9.61
C LEU A 199 -9.12 12.36 -8.55
N ILE A 200 -8.55 11.79 -7.49
CA ILE A 200 -9.27 11.11 -6.41
C ILE A 200 -10.00 12.13 -5.51
N ASP A 201 -9.36 13.28 -5.25
CA ASP A 201 -9.86 14.29 -4.31
C ASP A 201 -10.73 15.35 -4.99
N ASN A 202 -10.72 15.39 -6.32
CA ASN A 202 -11.57 16.28 -7.09
C ASN A 202 -13.06 15.93 -6.88
N ARG A 203 -13.80 16.87 -6.29
CA ARG A 203 -15.23 16.73 -5.96
C ARG A 203 -16.10 16.48 -7.19
N LEU A 204 -15.70 16.91 -8.38
CA LEU A 204 -16.43 16.67 -9.62
C LEU A 204 -16.42 15.18 -10.01
N ASN A 205 -15.40 14.44 -9.57
CA ASN A 205 -15.24 13.01 -9.85
C ASN A 205 -15.94 12.10 -8.82
N LYS A 206 -16.69 12.66 -7.86
CA LYS A 206 -17.38 11.85 -6.81
C LYS A 206 -18.33 10.80 -7.38
N ASN A 207 -18.91 11.07 -8.55
CA ASN A 207 -19.81 10.14 -9.23
C ASN A 207 -19.13 9.35 -10.36
N ASP A 208 -17.81 9.53 -10.58
CA ASP A 208 -17.07 8.74 -11.55
C ASP A 208 -16.88 7.32 -11.00
N SER A 209 -17.60 6.36 -11.58
CA SER A 209 -17.53 4.96 -11.18
C SER A 209 -16.12 4.37 -11.31
N VAL A 210 -15.30 4.87 -12.23
CA VAL A 210 -13.92 4.40 -12.42
C VAL A 210 -13.06 4.82 -11.24
N ILE A 211 -13.22 6.06 -10.76
CA ILE A 211 -12.52 6.57 -9.56
C ILE A 211 -13.05 5.90 -8.30
N ALA A 212 -14.36 5.69 -8.18
CA ALA A 212 -14.95 4.99 -7.03
C ALA A 212 -14.43 3.55 -6.90
N ASN A 213 -14.27 2.85 -8.03
CA ASN A 213 -13.76 1.47 -8.07
C ASN A 213 -12.24 1.35 -7.86
N LEU A 214 -11.51 2.46 -7.70
CA LEU A 214 -10.07 2.42 -7.36
C LEU A 214 -9.81 1.85 -5.97
N PHE A 215 -10.79 1.89 -5.08
CA PHE A 215 -10.65 1.47 -3.70
C PHE A 215 -11.37 0.15 -3.47
N ASP A 216 -10.79 -0.71 -2.64
CA ASP A 216 -11.49 -1.91 -2.20
C ASP A 216 -12.81 -1.51 -1.54
N LYS A 217 -13.89 -2.24 -1.88
CA LYS A 217 -15.22 -2.04 -1.30
C LYS A 217 -15.19 -2.45 0.18
N GLN A 218 -14.60 -1.60 1.01
CA GLN A 218 -14.52 -1.82 2.44
C GLN A 218 -15.89 -1.88 3.08
N ASP A 219 -16.93 -1.28 2.49
CA ASP A 219 -18.25 -1.20 3.12
C ASP A 219 -18.81 -2.56 3.53
N GLU A 220 -18.64 -3.62 2.74
CA GLU A 220 -19.18 -4.93 3.15
C GLU A 220 -18.34 -5.62 4.21
N ASN A 221 -17.02 -5.65 4.09
CA ASN A 221 -16.17 -6.35 5.06
C ASN A 221 -16.04 -5.54 6.36
N ARG A 222 -15.89 -4.22 6.29
CA ARG A 222 -15.88 -3.34 7.45
C ARG A 222 -17.24 -3.31 8.14
N ALA A 223 -18.37 -3.25 7.42
CA ALA A 223 -19.69 -3.39 8.06
C ALA A 223 -19.87 -4.78 8.69
N LYS A 224 -19.42 -5.87 8.04
CA LYS A 224 -19.42 -7.22 8.64
C LYS A 224 -18.51 -7.33 9.86
N PHE A 225 -17.37 -6.64 9.90
CA PHE A 225 -16.47 -6.59 11.06
C PHE A 225 -16.99 -5.67 12.18
N LEU A 226 -17.54 -4.50 11.85
CA LEU A 226 -18.20 -3.59 12.81
C LEU A 226 -19.48 -4.22 13.39
N ALA A 227 -20.18 -5.04 12.61
CA ALA A 227 -21.35 -5.80 13.05
C ALA A 227 -21.01 -7.08 13.82
N LYS A 228 -19.73 -7.49 13.90
CA LYS A 228 -19.36 -8.55 14.85
C LYS A 228 -19.55 -8.01 16.26
N PRO A 229 -20.27 -8.74 17.13
CA PRO A 229 -20.36 -8.36 18.53
C PRO A 229 -18.95 -8.33 19.10
N VAL A 230 -18.64 -7.27 19.82
CA VAL A 230 -17.38 -7.16 20.56
C VAL A 230 -17.33 -8.32 21.55
N PRO A 231 -16.22 -9.09 21.63
CA PRO A 231 -16.12 -10.18 22.59
C PRO A 231 -16.45 -9.70 24.01
N GLU A 232 -17.51 -10.28 24.58
CA GLU A 232 -17.93 -9.94 25.94
C GLU A 232 -16.98 -10.58 26.96
N GLY A 233 -16.75 -9.87 28.08
CA GLY A 233 -15.97 -10.35 29.21
C GLY A 233 -14.48 -10.01 29.14
N VAL A 234 -13.74 -10.57 30.10
CA VAL A 234 -12.30 -10.35 30.25
C VAL A 234 -11.54 -11.29 29.32
N GLN A 235 -10.65 -10.71 28.52
CA GLN A 235 -9.73 -11.39 27.62
C GLN A 235 -8.33 -11.40 28.21
N ARG A 236 -7.48 -12.33 27.75
CA ARG A 236 -6.07 -12.44 28.14
C ARG A 236 -5.19 -12.55 26.92
N SER A 237 -4.13 -11.75 26.86
CA SER A 237 -3.15 -11.84 25.79
C SER A 237 -1.86 -11.12 26.19
N ARG A 238 -0.90 -11.05 25.27
CA ARG A 238 0.40 -10.43 25.47
C ARG A 238 0.44 -9.00 24.96
N THR A 239 1.12 -8.13 25.70
CA THR A 239 1.46 -6.77 25.28
C THR A 239 2.56 -6.77 24.22
N LEU A 240 2.54 -5.76 23.36
CA LEU A 240 3.44 -5.57 22.23
C LEU A 240 3.67 -4.08 21.99
N ASN A 241 4.86 -3.75 21.47
CA ASN A 241 5.23 -2.40 21.06
C ASN A 241 4.91 -1.34 22.13
N MET A 242 5.23 -1.63 23.39
CA MET A 242 5.08 -0.70 24.51
C MET A 242 5.95 0.54 24.26
N LYS A 243 5.31 1.71 24.20
CA LYS A 243 5.96 3.02 24.04
C LYS A 243 5.54 3.97 25.16
N SER A 244 6.15 5.15 25.21
CA SER A 244 5.81 6.19 26.17
C SER A 244 4.34 6.62 26.06
N GLY A 245 3.48 6.06 26.93
CA GLY A 245 2.06 6.44 27.06
C GLY A 245 1.06 5.53 26.37
N TYR A 246 1.48 4.52 25.59
CA TYR A 246 0.55 3.58 24.97
C TYR A 246 1.22 2.24 24.63
N GLY A 247 0.39 1.22 24.45
CA GLY A 247 0.83 -0.09 24.00
C GLY A 247 -0.18 -0.76 23.09
N PHE A 248 0.18 -1.93 22.59
CA PHE A 248 -0.73 -2.80 21.87
C PHE A 248 -0.85 -4.14 22.56
N ILE A 249 -1.99 -4.80 22.38
CA ILE A 249 -2.23 -6.16 22.85
C ILE A 249 -2.48 -7.05 21.64
N ALA A 250 -1.76 -8.18 21.58
CA ALA A 250 -1.89 -9.15 20.51
C ALA A 250 -3.33 -9.67 20.46
N PHE A 251 -4.05 -9.41 19.36
CA PHE A 251 -5.43 -9.87 19.22
C PHE A 251 -5.81 -10.03 17.75
N PRO A 252 -6.36 -11.17 17.31
CA PRO A 252 -6.81 -11.33 15.94
C PRO A 252 -8.18 -10.66 15.73
N PRO A 253 -8.43 -9.98 14.58
CA PRO A 253 -7.57 -9.89 13.40
C PRO A 253 -6.52 -8.77 13.46
N ASN A 254 -6.70 -7.78 14.34
CA ASN A 254 -5.82 -6.62 14.50
C ASN A 254 -5.52 -6.39 15.98
N ASN A 255 -4.27 -6.07 16.28
CA ASN A 255 -3.84 -5.79 17.65
C ASN A 255 -4.61 -4.60 18.22
N LEU A 256 -4.96 -4.70 19.50
CA LEU A 256 -5.77 -3.72 20.19
C LEU A 256 -4.87 -2.64 20.79
N PHE A 257 -5.12 -1.39 20.42
CA PHE A 257 -4.50 -0.24 21.07
C PHE A 257 -5.05 -0.08 22.49
N PHE A 258 -4.19 0.33 23.44
CA PHE A 258 -4.61 0.87 24.74
C PHE A 258 -3.70 2.02 25.16
N HIS A 259 -4.28 3.02 25.82
CA HIS A 259 -3.56 4.17 26.36
C HIS A 259 -3.16 3.91 27.82
N TYR A 260 -2.21 4.68 28.38
CA TYR A 260 -1.85 4.53 29.79
C TYR A 260 -3.04 4.72 30.75
N GLU A 261 -4.04 5.52 30.35
CA GLU A 261 -5.27 5.76 31.11
C GLU A 261 -6.22 4.56 31.13
N ASP A 262 -6.04 3.62 30.20
CA ASP A 262 -6.81 2.39 30.14
C ASP A 262 -6.24 1.30 31.08
N VAL A 263 -5.07 1.54 31.71
CA VAL A 263 -4.46 0.63 32.69
C VAL A 263 -5.11 0.80 34.05
N VAL A 264 -5.66 -0.30 34.56
CA VAL A 264 -6.28 -0.38 35.89
C VAL A 264 -5.39 -1.23 36.80
N GLU A 265 -5.34 -0.88 38.09
CA GLU A 265 -4.63 -1.67 39.11
C GLU A 265 -3.14 -1.93 38.78
N GLY A 266 -2.37 -0.85 38.62
CA GLY A 266 -0.92 -0.93 38.39
C GLY A 266 -0.37 0.36 37.77
N ASN A 267 0.92 0.39 37.46
CA ASN A 267 1.53 1.44 36.67
C ASN A 267 1.75 0.95 35.24
N PHE A 268 1.37 1.76 34.24
CA PHE A 268 1.65 1.48 32.84
C PHE A 268 3.14 1.17 32.61
N ASN A 269 4.03 1.87 33.30
CA ASN A 269 5.47 1.70 33.16
C ASN A 269 5.99 0.33 33.65
N ASP A 270 5.18 -0.43 34.40
CA ASP A 270 5.53 -1.77 34.87
C ASP A 270 5.14 -2.87 33.87
N ILE A 271 4.44 -2.50 32.78
CA ILE A 271 4.05 -3.38 31.68
C ILE A 271 5.11 -3.26 30.58
N MET A 272 5.79 -4.36 30.29
CA MET A 272 6.79 -4.48 29.24
C MET A 272 6.24 -5.28 28.06
N ASP A 273 6.96 -5.28 26.93
CA ASP A 273 6.65 -6.17 25.81
C ASP A 273 6.64 -7.64 26.24
N ASN A 274 5.67 -8.40 25.72
CA ASN A 274 5.39 -9.81 26.00
C ASN A 274 4.80 -10.16 27.37
N ASP A 275 4.53 -9.17 28.22
CA ASP A 275 3.84 -9.39 29.48
C ASP A 275 2.40 -9.86 29.23
N MET A 276 1.93 -10.75 30.11
CA MET A 276 0.54 -11.18 30.09
C MET A 276 -0.34 -10.12 30.74
N VAL A 277 -1.41 -9.73 30.05
CA VAL A 277 -2.40 -8.79 30.54
C VAL A 277 -3.81 -9.35 30.42
N GLU A 278 -4.67 -8.95 31.35
CA GLU A 278 -6.12 -9.01 31.24
C GLU A 278 -6.66 -7.69 30.75
N PHE A 279 -7.69 -7.74 29.89
CA PHE A 279 -8.32 -6.54 29.34
C PHE A 279 -9.74 -6.83 28.89
N GLN A 280 -10.49 -5.78 28.62
CA GLN A 280 -11.79 -5.83 27.96
C GLN A 280 -11.74 -5.05 26.65
N ILE A 281 -12.66 -5.31 25.73
CA ILE A 281 -12.67 -4.69 24.41
C ILE A 281 -13.86 -3.74 24.31
N ARG A 282 -13.63 -2.53 23.77
CA ARG A 282 -14.68 -1.55 23.44
C ARG A 282 -14.42 -0.94 22.06
N ARG A 283 -15.42 -0.24 21.50
CA ARG A 283 -15.23 0.58 20.30
C ARG A 283 -14.94 2.03 20.70
N ASN A 284 -13.94 2.66 20.07
CA ASN A 284 -13.64 4.09 20.24
C ASN A 284 -14.57 4.96 19.36
N GLU A 285 -14.40 6.29 19.40
CA GLU A 285 -15.19 7.25 18.61
C GLU A 285 -15.07 7.05 17.09
N ARG A 286 -13.98 6.40 16.63
CA ARG A 286 -13.73 6.04 15.22
C ARG A 286 -14.30 4.66 14.84
N GLY A 287 -14.94 3.97 15.79
CA GLY A 287 -15.51 2.63 15.63
C GLY A 287 -14.50 1.49 15.73
N GLU A 288 -13.24 1.77 16.06
CA GLU A 288 -12.14 0.80 16.16
C GLU A 288 -12.19 0.06 17.50
N GLU A 289 -11.86 -1.22 17.49
CA GLU A 289 -11.74 -2.02 18.70
C GLU A 289 -10.45 -1.67 19.44
N VAL A 290 -10.61 -1.22 20.69
CA VAL A 290 -9.51 -0.85 21.59
C VAL A 290 -9.64 -1.63 22.90
N ALA A 291 -8.51 -1.86 23.55
CA ALA A 291 -8.48 -2.49 24.85
C ALA A 291 -8.65 -1.46 25.96
N TYR A 292 -9.43 -1.80 26.99
CA TYR A 292 -9.64 -1.00 28.19
C TYR A 292 -9.66 -1.90 29.44
N ASN A 293 -9.57 -1.29 30.62
CA ASN A 293 -9.42 -2.03 31.89
C ASN A 293 -8.24 -3.02 31.84
N VAL A 294 -7.12 -2.56 31.30
CA VAL A 294 -5.91 -3.37 31.09
C VAL A 294 -5.19 -3.54 32.42
N ARG A 295 -4.88 -4.76 32.83
CA ARG A 295 -4.06 -5.04 34.01
C ARG A 295 -3.06 -6.15 33.76
N LYS A 296 -1.87 -6.02 34.34
CA LYS A 296 -0.84 -7.06 34.26
C LYS A 296 -1.23 -8.25 35.11
N VAL A 297 -1.04 -9.44 34.56
CA VAL A 297 -1.23 -10.71 35.27
C VAL A 297 0.14 -11.24 35.65
N GLU A 298 0.36 -11.49 36.94
CA GLU A 298 1.54 -12.22 37.37
C GLU A 298 1.44 -13.66 36.87
N VAL A 299 2.45 -14.11 36.11
CA VAL A 299 2.56 -15.51 35.71
C VAL A 299 2.92 -16.31 36.95
N GLY A 300 1.93 -16.87 37.63
CA GLY A 300 2.16 -17.85 38.69
C GLY A 300 2.98 -19.02 38.12
N LEU A 301 4.11 -19.32 38.75
CA LEU A 301 4.85 -20.55 38.53
C LEU A 301 3.91 -21.75 38.73
N GLN A 302 3.55 -22.42 37.64
CA GLN A 302 3.09 -23.81 37.63
C GLN A 302 4.24 -24.70 37.17
#